data_AF-A0A932XG44-F1
#
_entry.id   AF-A0A932XG44-F1
#
_cell.length_a   1.000
_cell.length_b   1.000
_cell.length_c   1.000
_cell.angle_alpha   90.00
_cell.angle_beta   90.00
_cell.angle_gamma   90.00
#
_symmetry.space_group_name_H-M   'P 1'
#
loop_
_entity.id
_entity.type
_entity.pdbx_description
1 polymer ?
#
loop_
_entity_poly.entity_id
_entity_poly.type
_entity_poly.pdbx_seq_one_letter_code
_entity_poly.pdbx_strand_id
1 'polypeptide(L)' 'VLVVDDLLATGGTARAAIQLVEELGAQVAALAVVIELKFLKGRARLGDYPIVSLIEY' A
#
# COMPACT_ATOMS: atom_id res chain seq x y z
N VAL A 1 -3.96 -10.24 -6.19
CA VAL A 1 -4.45 -8.86 -6.48
C VAL A 1 -3.29 -7.91 -6.35
N LEU A 2 -3.14 -6.95 -7.27
CA LEU A 2 -2.19 -5.84 -7.13
C LEU A 2 -3.00 -4.60 -6.75
N VAL A 3 -2.69 -3.98 -5.60
CA VAL A 3 -3.33 -2.73 -5.20
C VAL A 3 -2.52 -1.58 -5.78
N VAL A 4 -3.18 -0.68 -6.51
CA VAL A 4 -2.56 0.47 -7.16
C VAL A 4 -3.28 1.74 -6.73
N ASP A 5 -2.51 2.76 -6.34
CA ASP A 5 -3.04 4.07 -5.92
C ASP A 5 -2.14 5.21 -6.41
N ASP A 6 -2.58 6.46 -6.27
CA ASP A 6 -1.75 7.61 -6.64
C ASP A 6 -0.65 7.91 -5.60
N LEU A 7 -0.99 7.85 -4.31
CA LEU A 7 -0.16 8.35 -3.21
C LEU A 7 -0.18 7.42 -1.98
N LEU A 8 1.01 7.02 -1.52
CA LEU A 8 1.20 6.44 -0.19
C LEU A 8 1.59 7.52 0.83
N ALA A 9 0.63 7.91 1.68
CA ALA A 9 0.87 8.79 2.82
C ALA A 9 1.06 8.00 4.13
N THR A 10 0.04 7.93 5.00
CA THR A 10 0.10 7.20 6.27
C THR A 10 -0.19 5.70 6.15
N GLY A 11 -0.59 5.23 4.95
CA GLY A 11 -0.90 3.82 4.69
C GLY A 11 -2.30 3.34 5.13
N GLY A 12 -3.16 4.23 5.64
CA GLY A 12 -4.51 3.86 6.09
C GLY A 12 -5.41 3.32 4.98
N THR A 13 -5.54 4.05 3.87
CA THR A 13 -6.36 3.65 2.70
C THR A 13 -5.88 2.32 2.12
N ALA A 14 -4.57 2.22 1.88
CA ALA A 14 -3.92 0.99 1.44
C ALA A 14 -4.23 -0.21 2.35
N ARG A 15 -4.12 -0.05 3.68
CA ARG A 15 -4.40 -1.12 4.63
C ARG A 15 -5.86 -1.58 4.59
N ALA A 16 -6.80 -0.64 4.49
CA ALA A 16 -8.22 -0.97 4.38
C ALA A 16 -8.51 -1.73 3.08
N ALA A 17 -7.92 -1.30 1.95
CA ALA A 17 -8.07 -2.00 0.67
C ALA A 17 -7.51 -3.43 0.72
N ILE A 18 -6.35 -3.63 1.36
CA ILE A 18 -5.77 -4.97 1.57
C ILE A 18 -6.74 -5.85 2.38
N GLN A 19 -7.23 -5.36 3.52
CA GLN A 19 -8.15 -6.12 4.37
C GLN A 19 -9.41 -6.53 3.62
N LEU A 20 -10.02 -5.62 2.86
CA LEU A 20 -11.21 -5.94 2.05
C LEU A 20 -10.92 -7.03 1.02
N VAL A 21 -9.77 -6.99 0.36
CA VAL A 21 -9.37 -8.02 -0.61
C VAL A 21 -9.14 -9.38 0.06
N GLU A 22 -8.49 -9.39 1.22
CA GLU A 22 -8.24 -10.60 2.02
C GLU A 22 -9.54 -11.21 2.56
N GLU A 23 -10.48 -10.39 3.03
CA GLU A 23 -11.81 -10.83 3.49
C GLU A 23 -12.63 -11.51 2.39
N LEU A 24 -12.39 -11.13 1.13
CA LEU A 24 -12.99 -11.77 -0.05
C LEU A 24 -12.26 -13.05 -0.48
N GLY A 25 -11.27 -13.51 0.29
CA GLY A 25 -10.51 -14.74 0.04
C GLY A 25 -9.42 -14.61 -1.01
N ALA A 26 -9.07 -13.39 -1.43
CA ALA A 26 -8.01 -13.15 -2.39
C ALA A 26 -6.69 -12.77 -1.69
N GLN A 27 -5.58 -13.16 -2.30
CA GLN A 27 -4.25 -12.78 -1.82
C GLN A 27 -3.80 -11.46 -2.48
N VAL A 28 -3.31 -10.51 -1.68
CA VAL A 28 -2.61 -9.32 -2.19
C VAL A 28 -1.15 -9.68 -2.48
N ALA A 29 -0.70 -9.40 -3.69
CA ALA A 29 0.67 -9.71 -4.13
C ALA A 29 1.65 -8.58 -3.82
N ALA A 30 1.21 -7.32 -4.00
CA ALA A 30 2.01 -6.12 -3.78
C ALA A 30 1.13 -4.85 -3.77
N LEU A 31 1.74 -3.73 -3.41
CA LEU A 31 1.25 -2.38 -3.64
C LEU A 31 2.14 -1.61 -4.61
N ALA A 32 1.52 -0.82 -5.49
CA ALA A 32 2.21 0.14 -6.35
C ALA A 32 1.58 1.53 -6.22
N VAL A 33 2.42 2.55 -6.03
CA VAL A 33 1.98 3.96 -5.98
C VAL A 33 2.86 4.85 -6.86
N VAL A 34 2.31 5.97 -7.33
CA VAL A 34 3.12 6.95 -8.06
C VAL A 34 4.01 7.73 -7.08
N ILE A 35 3.45 8.18 -5.97
CA ILE A 35 4.15 9.01 -4.98
C ILE A 35 4.12 8.33 -3.61
N GLU A 36 5.22 8.43 -2.86
CA GLU A 36 5.27 8.04 -1.45
C GLU A 36 5.83 9.17 -0.59
N LEU A 37 5.18 9.46 0.54
CA LEU A 37 5.65 10.39 1.57
C LEU A 37 6.34 9.62 2.71
N LYS A 38 7.64 9.36 2.59
CA LYS A 38 8.44 8.55 3.51
C LYS A 38 8.43 9.07 4.93
N PHE A 39 8.38 10.39 5.11
CA PHE A 39 8.35 11.02 6.44
C PHE A 39 7.09 10.66 7.26
N LEU A 40 6.02 10.19 6.60
CA LEU A 40 4.79 9.72 7.26
C LEU A 40 4.82 8.24 7.65
N LYS A 41 5.89 7.51 7.29
CA LYS A 41 6.12 6.10 7.65
C LYS A 41 4.96 5.17 7.23
N GLY A 42 4.32 5.42 6.09
CA GLY A 42 3.16 4.66 5.62
C GLY A 42 3.40 3.16 5.49
N ARG A 43 4.59 2.75 5.02
CA ARG A 43 4.97 1.33 4.89
C ARG A 43 4.88 0.57 6.21
N ALA A 44 5.10 1.21 7.36
CA ALA A 44 5.04 0.54 8.66
C ALA A 44 3.64 0.00 8.99
N ARG A 45 2.57 0.55 8.39
CA ARG A 45 1.20 0.02 8.56
C ARG A 45 0.86 -1.15 7.63
N LEU A 46 1.71 -1.40 6.64
CA LEU A 46 1.50 -2.37 5.57
C LEU A 46 2.34 -3.64 5.79
N GLY A 47 3.06 -3.76 6.90
CA GLY A 47 3.84 -4.97 7.21
C GLY A 47 4.87 -5.30 6.12
N ASP A 48 4.94 -6.56 5.74
CA ASP A 48 5.94 -7.08 4.79
C ASP A 48 5.45 -7.09 3.33
N TYR A 49 4.34 -6.40 3.03
CA TYR A 49 3.87 -6.29 1.65
C TYR A 49 4.94 -5.64 0.76
N PRO A 50 5.26 -6.22 -0.41
CA PRO A 50 6.11 -5.54 -1.38
C PRO A 50 5.46 -4.23 -1.83
N ILE A 51 6.20 -3.13 -1.75
CA ILE A 51 5.71 -1.80 -2.12
C ILE A 51 6.67 -1.19 -3.15
N VAL A 52 6.11 -0.77 -4.28
CA VAL A 52 6.80 -0.02 -5.33
C VAL A 52 6.27 1.41 -5.33
N SER A 53 7.16 2.39 -5.25
CA SER A 53 6.86 3.81 -5.46
C SER A 53 7.71 4.33 -6.61
N LEU A 54 7.12 5.16 -7.48
CA LEU A 54 7.85 5.76 -8.61
C LEU A 54 8.63 7.01 -8.18
N ILE A 55 8.09 7.76 -7.23
CA ILE A 55 8.66 8.99 -6.67
C ILE A 55 8.54 8.94 -5.15
N GLU A 56 9.58 9.34 -4.44
CA GLU A 56 9.66 9.34 -2.97
C GLU A 56 9.99 10.75 -2.45
N TYR A 57 9.25 11.20 -1.43
CA TYR A 57 9.46 12.46 -0.71
C TYR A 57 9.60 12.25 0.80
#